data_AF-A0A2J7ZWU0-F1
#
_entry.id   AF-A0A2J7ZWU0-F1
#
_cell.length_a   1.000
_cell.length_b   1.000
_cell.length_c   1.000
_cell.angle_alpha   90.00
_cell.angle_beta   90.00
_cell.angle_gamma   90.00
#
_symmetry.space_group_name_H-M   'P 1'
#
loop_
_entity.id
_entity.type
_entity.pdbx_description
1 polymer ?
#
loop_
_entity_poly.entity_id
_entity_poly.type
_entity_poly.pdbx_seq_one_letter_code
_entity_poly.pdbx_strand_id
1 'polypeptide(L)'
;DDPHGCYLLNVVVREDVRGQGVGRALMRAAMARAVHSWGAQQLYTHVEADNEVAFRLYRGCGFGQHSSDSKYESASKLGQTVLLLAPAFAAPPA
;
A
#
# COMPACT_ATOMS: atom_id res chain seq x y z
N ASP A 1 7.49 16.59 -8.00
CA ASP A 1 7.40 16.45 -6.55
C ASP A 1 5.94 16.50 -6.18
N ASP A 2 5.35 15.39 -5.75
CA ASP A 2 3.96 15.32 -5.29
C ASP A 2 3.96 15.44 -3.76
N PRO A 3 3.67 16.62 -3.19
CA PRO A 3 3.82 16.89 -1.77
C PRO A 3 2.71 16.24 -0.91
N HIS A 4 1.77 15.49 -1.50
CA HIS A 4 0.64 14.86 -0.77
C HIS A 4 0.60 13.34 -0.89
N GLY A 5 1.73 12.70 -1.19
CA GLY A 5 1.90 11.26 -1.15
C GLY A 5 2.32 10.75 0.24
N CYS A 6 1.67 9.70 0.74
CA CYS A 6 2.05 9.00 1.96
C CYS A 6 2.58 7.59 1.66
N TYR A 7 3.79 7.29 2.15
CA TYR A 7 4.36 5.95 2.06
C TYR A 7 3.91 5.08 3.23
N LEU A 8 3.42 3.88 2.93
CA LEU A 8 3.12 2.86 3.92
C LEU A 8 4.34 1.97 4.13
N LEU A 9 4.75 1.83 5.39
CA LEU A 9 5.90 1.07 5.82
C LEU A 9 5.46 -0.01 6.81
N ASN A 10 6.09 -1.19 6.74
CA ASN A 10 6.04 -2.23 7.79
C ASN A 10 4.62 -2.66 8.19
N VAL A 11 3.76 -2.93 7.21
CA VAL A 11 2.45 -3.54 7.46
C VAL A 11 2.66 -5.02 7.80
N VAL A 12 2.55 -5.35 9.08
CA VAL A 12 2.79 -6.69 9.60
C VAL A 12 1.62 -7.15 10.44
N VAL A 13 1.19 -8.39 10.20
CA VAL A 13 0.19 -9.09 11.01
C VAL A 13 0.83 -10.38 11.52
N ARG A 14 0.68 -10.62 12.83
CA ARG A 14 1.12 -11.86 13.49
C ARG A 14 0.48 -13.06 12.80
N GLU A 15 1.27 -14.11 12.59
CA GLU A 15 0.90 -15.21 11.68
C GLU A 15 -0.39 -15.95 12.08
N ASP A 16 -0.57 -16.19 13.37
CA ASP A 16 -1.71 -16.88 13.98
C ASP A 16 -3.07 -16.15 13.83
N VAL A 17 -3.05 -14.86 13.46
CA VAL A 17 -4.27 -14.04 13.26
C VAL A 17 -4.44 -13.56 11.81
N ARG A 18 -3.64 -14.09 10.87
CA ARG A 18 -3.83 -13.82 9.44
C ARG A 18 -5.10 -14.47 8.92
N GLY A 19 -5.62 -13.96 7.80
CA GLY A 19 -6.87 -14.45 7.19
C GLY A 19 -8.16 -14.03 7.92
N GLN A 20 -8.05 -13.36 9.08
CA GLN A 20 -9.20 -12.95 9.90
C GLN A 20 -9.61 -11.47 9.68
N GLY A 21 -9.10 -10.83 8.62
CA GLY A 21 -9.41 -9.43 8.30
C GLY A 21 -8.60 -8.37 9.05
N VAL A 22 -7.69 -8.76 9.96
CA VAL A 22 -6.85 -7.84 10.75
C VAL A 22 -6.04 -6.88 9.86
N GLY A 23 -5.40 -7.40 8.80
CA GLY A 23 -4.62 -6.57 7.86
C GLY A 23 -5.49 -5.52 7.17
N ARG A 24 -6.72 -5.87 6.79
CA ARG A 24 -7.67 -4.93 6.16
C ARG A 24 -8.13 -3.85 7.14
N ALA A 25 -8.37 -4.21 8.39
CA ALA A 25 -8.69 -3.24 9.44
C ALA A 25 -7.53 -2.27 9.72
N LEU A 26 -6.29 -2.80 9.81
CA LEU A 26 -5.07 -2.01 9.98
C LEU A 26 -4.89 -1.01 8.82
N MET A 27 -5.02 -1.48 7.58
CA MET A 27 -4.91 -0.64 6.39
C MET A 27 -5.97 0.46 6.37
N ARG A 28 -7.24 0.14 6.66
CA ARG A 28 -8.32 1.14 6.74
C ARG A 28 -8.00 2.24 7.75
N ALA A 29 -7.52 1.87 8.93
CA ALA A 29 -7.15 2.84 9.96
C ALA A 29 -5.96 3.72 9.52
N ALA A 30 -4.93 3.13 8.91
CA ALA A 30 -3.77 3.86 8.41
C ALA A 30 -4.14 4.83 7.27
N MET A 31 -4.94 4.39 6.31
CA MET A 31 -5.42 5.20 5.18
C MET A 31 -6.27 6.37 5.66
N ALA A 32 -7.22 6.12 6.57
CA ALA A 32 -8.03 7.17 7.17
C ALA A 32 -7.15 8.20 7.89
N ARG A 33 -6.17 7.75 8.67
CA ARG A 33 -5.22 8.66 9.35
C ARG A 33 -4.43 9.51 8.36
N ALA A 34 -3.93 8.92 7.28
CA ALA A 34 -3.18 9.66 6.27
C ALA A 34 -4.03 10.77 5.61
N VAL A 35 -5.28 10.48 5.28
CA VAL A 35 -6.21 11.47 4.72
C VAL A 35 -6.55 12.56 5.74
N HIS A 36 -7.01 12.17 6.93
CA HIS A 36 -7.57 13.12 7.89
C HIS A 36 -6.51 13.94 8.62
N SER A 37 -5.35 13.35 8.93
CA SER A 37 -4.29 14.03 9.68
C SER A 37 -3.29 14.75 8.78
N TRP A 38 -3.04 14.25 7.57
CA TRP A 38 -1.96 14.75 6.72
C TRP A 38 -2.45 15.27 5.36
N GLY A 39 -3.75 15.17 5.06
CA GLY A 39 -4.30 15.60 3.78
C GLY A 39 -3.74 14.79 2.60
N ALA A 40 -3.38 13.51 2.85
CA ALA A 40 -2.84 12.65 1.81
C ALA A 40 -3.83 12.52 0.64
N GLN A 41 -3.33 12.66 -0.58
CA GLN A 41 -4.09 12.48 -1.81
C GLN A 41 -3.72 11.16 -2.50
N GLN A 42 -2.50 10.67 -2.25
CA GLN A 42 -1.96 9.42 -2.77
C GLN A 42 -1.33 8.59 -1.65
N LEU A 43 -1.43 7.27 -1.78
CA LEU A 43 -0.78 6.30 -0.91
C LEU A 43 0.06 5.36 -1.76
N TYR A 44 1.23 4.97 -1.26
CA TYR A 44 2.10 4.05 -1.97
C TYR A 44 2.89 3.11 -1.05
N THR A 45 3.24 1.94 -1.57
CA THR A 45 4.07 0.94 -0.88
C THR A 45 4.89 0.16 -1.89
N HIS A 46 6.01 -0.41 -1.43
CA HIS A 46 6.74 -1.44 -2.17
C HIS A 46 6.39 -2.82 -1.61
N VAL A 47 6.30 -3.80 -2.50
CA VAL A 47 6.01 -5.20 -2.14
C VAL A 47 6.91 -6.10 -2.95
N GLU A 48 7.52 -7.11 -2.33
CA GLU A 48 8.24 -8.15 -3.06
C GLU A 48 7.34 -8.81 -4.11
N ALA A 49 7.83 -9.01 -5.34
CA ALA A 49 7.03 -9.52 -6.47
C ALA A 49 6.39 -10.89 -6.20
N ASP A 50 6.97 -11.70 -5.31
CA ASP A 50 6.47 -13.02 -4.92
C ASP A 50 5.55 -13.00 -3.69
N ASN A 51 5.33 -11.85 -3.05
CA ASN A 51 4.49 -11.72 -1.87
C ASN A 51 3.00 -11.62 -2.22
N GLU A 52 2.44 -12.72 -2.71
CA GLU A 52 1.03 -12.80 -3.13
C GLU A 52 0.05 -12.39 -2.03
N VAL A 53 0.38 -12.70 -0.76
CA VAL A 53 -0.47 -12.36 0.40
C VAL A 53 -0.60 -10.84 0.53
N ALA A 54 0.50 -10.11 0.42
CA ALA A 54 0.50 -8.66 0.41
C ALA A 54 -0.24 -8.09 -0.80
N PHE A 55 -0.03 -8.63 -2.02
CA PHE A 55 -0.78 -8.19 -3.20
C PHE A 55 -2.29 -8.31 -3.02
N ARG A 56 -2.78 -9.44 -2.49
CA ARG A 56 -4.22 -9.65 -2.25
C ARG A 56 -4.76 -8.63 -1.23
N LEU A 57 -4.01 -8.39 -0.15
CA LEU A 57 -4.38 -7.37 0.84
C LEU A 57 -4.45 -5.97 0.22
N TYR A 58 -3.39 -5.54 -0.46
CA TYR A 58 -3.30 -4.19 -1.02
C TYR A 58 -4.32 -3.96 -2.14
N ARG A 59 -4.52 -4.94 -3.05
CA ARG A 59 -5.59 -4.87 -4.06
C ARG A 59 -6.97 -4.76 -3.41
N GLY A 60 -7.22 -5.52 -2.35
CA GLY A 60 -8.46 -5.40 -1.56
C GLY A 60 -8.64 -4.04 -0.87
N CYS A 61 -7.57 -3.26 -0.74
CA CYS A 61 -7.58 -1.88 -0.23
C CYS A 61 -7.58 -0.82 -1.35
N GLY A 62 -7.71 -1.21 -2.61
CA GLY A 62 -7.75 -0.29 -3.75
C GLY A 62 -6.38 0.06 -4.36
N PHE A 63 -5.31 -0.62 -3.96
CA PHE A 63 -3.99 -0.43 -4.56
C PHE A 63 -3.89 -1.16 -5.90
N GLY A 64 -3.40 -0.45 -6.92
CA GLY A 64 -3.02 -0.98 -8.21
C GLY A 64 -1.51 -0.98 -8.40
N GLN A 65 -1.01 -1.89 -9.23
CA GLN A 65 0.38 -1.84 -9.69
C GLN A 65 0.56 -0.62 -10.59
N HIS A 66 1.59 0.18 -10.32
CA HIS A 66 1.96 1.25 -11.20
C HIS A 66 2.82 0.69 -12.34
N SER A 67 2.29 0.68 -13.57
CA SER A 67 3.07 0.36 -14.77
C SER A 67 3.86 1.60 -15.20
N SER A 68 5.12 1.66 -14.72
CA SER A 68 6.26 2.41 -15.23
C SER A 68 6.01 3.80 -15.85
N ASP A 69 6.31 4.86 -15.06
CA ASP A 69 7.06 5.99 -15.59
C ASP A 69 8.19 6.40 -14.62
N SER A 70 9.33 5.74 -14.79
CA SER A 70 10.72 6.20 -14.66
C SER A 70 11.25 6.84 -13.36
N LYS A 71 10.44 7.25 -12.39
CA LYS A 71 10.93 7.99 -11.19
C LYS A 71 11.19 7.14 -9.95
N TYR A 72 10.61 5.94 -9.86
CA TYR A 72 10.74 5.04 -8.70
C TYR A 72 11.54 3.76 -8.99
N GLU A 73 12.06 3.63 -10.22
CA GLU A 73 12.92 2.51 -10.67
C GLU A 73 14.24 2.40 -9.90
N SER A 74 14.71 3.48 -9.27
CA SER A 74 16.03 3.58 -8.65
C SER A 74 16.19 2.85 -7.31
N ALA A 75 15.15 2.19 -6.79
CA ALA A 75 15.24 1.36 -5.58
C ALA A 75 15.56 -0.14 -5.84
N SER A 76 15.68 -0.55 -7.10
CA SER A 76 15.63 -1.97 -7.48
C SER A 76 17.01 -2.59 -7.72
N LYS A 77 17.78 -2.88 -6.65
CA LYS A 77 18.85 -3.90 -6.67
C LYS A 77 19.00 -4.64 -5.33
N LEU A 78 17.92 -5.30 -4.89
CA LEU A 78 17.92 -6.58 -4.17
C LEU A 78 16.44 -6.99 -4.01
N GLY A 79 15.99 -8.07 -4.65
CA GLY A 79 14.56 -8.44 -4.69
C GLY A 79 13.77 -7.55 -5.67
N GLN A 80 12.92 -8.15 -6.49
CA GLN A 80 12.08 -7.40 -7.42
C GLN A 80 10.90 -6.83 -6.65
N THR A 81 11.04 -5.64 -6.07
CA THR A 81 9.90 -4.98 -5.43
C THR A 81 9.04 -4.25 -6.46
N VAL A 82 7.72 -4.33 -6.31
CA VAL A 82 6.73 -3.66 -7.15
C VAL A 82 6.13 -2.48 -6.39
N LEU A 83 6.09 -1.31 -7.02
CA LEU A 83 5.40 -0.13 -6.49
C LEU A 83 3.88 -0.27 -6.69
N LEU A 84 3.14 -0.17 -5.59
CA LEU A 84 1.70 -0.14 -5.57
C LEU A 84 1.21 1.26 -5.19
N LEU A 85 0.18 1.76 -5.88
CA LEU A 85 -0.43 3.08 -5.66
C LEU A 85 -1.94 2.95 -5.41
N ALA A 86 -2.47 3.79 -4.53
CA ALA A 86 -3.90 4.02 -4.36
C ALA A 86 -4.21 5.51 -4.19
N PRO A 87 -5.29 6.03 -4.80
CA PRO A 87 -5.82 7.34 -4.42
C PRO A 87 -6.31 7.27 -2.97
N ALA A 88 -5.91 8.24 -2.15
CA ALA A 88 -6.21 8.22 -0.72
C ALA A 88 -7.71 8.40 -0.42
N PHE A 89 -8.48 8.96 -1.36
CA PHE A 89 -9.93 9.14 -1.26
C PHE A 89 -10.76 7.93 -1.73
N ALA A 90 -10.14 6.90 -2.32
CA ALA A 90 -10.90 5.69 -2.68
C ALA A 90 -11.26 4.95 -1.38
N ALA A 91 -12.55 4.95 -1.06
CA ALA A 91 -13.06 4.07 -0.01
C ALA A 91 -12.69 2.62 -0.38
N PRO A 92 -12.14 1.82 0.55
CA PRO A 92 -11.89 0.41 0.25
C PRO A 92 -13.23 -0.27 -0.07
N PRO A 93 -13.31 -1.07 -1.15
CA PRO A 93 -14.55 -1.77 -1.51
C PRO A 93 -15.01 -2.60 -0.32
N ALA A 94 -16.33 -2.66 -0.09
CA ALA A 94 -16.96 -3.31 1.07
C ALA A 94 -16.49 -4.75 1.30
#